data_AF-A0A177BBQ4-F1
#
_entry.id   AF-A0A177BBQ4-F1
#
_cell.length_a   1.000
_cell.length_b   1.000
_cell.length_c   1.000
_cell.angle_alpha   90.00
_cell.angle_beta   90.00
_cell.angle_gamma   90.00
#
_symmetry.space_group_name_H-M   'P 1'
#
loop_
_entity.id
_entity.type
_entity.pdbx_description
1 polymer ?
#
loop_
_entity_poly.entity_id
_entity_poly.type
_entity_poly.pdbx_seq_one_letter_code
_entity_poly.pdbx_strand_id
1 'polypeptide(L)'
;MSYDYEDYYEEDCLGMHITSGSVKLKKDEKNVIGISIGGGSPYCPCLYIVQIFDNSPASISTCLEAGDEIVGINSYRVKGWNKSEVARIIQMIEGEVTIYYNKVHVNLKEGKSFDIVLKNLKHRLIENMSSNTADALGLSRAILCNDSLVKKMDEMEEVSSQYNGLMHHTEKYLRSFYAVAVSHKDLGYIMSEIGNREIQPNARTAFSKFGDVHIDMSKLGFSHIKKSKMMITDLKTYVNKAIPDTKLTVKKYLQAKFEYLSYCLKIKEMDDESANFNAIREPLYRVETGNYEYRMILRCRQHARKVFSDKRNDVMVKLELLDQKHVQDTAAQLLKLVESIAKYNEGCVKNLKGTKLFPLEIDITRCSFSKSNSFTTKLADKDETQSNSDSMSSMEPLFDVIGEKQNYDSTTLIDTS
;
A
#
# COMPACT_ATOMS: atom_id res chain seq x y z
N MET A 1 -6.03 21.83 -71.54
CA MET A 1 -5.50 22.20 -70.21
C MET A 1 -6.50 21.70 -69.20
N SER A 2 -6.30 20.49 -68.68
CA SER A 2 -7.04 19.96 -67.53
C SER A 2 -6.41 20.56 -66.28
N TYR A 3 -7.19 21.35 -65.55
CA TYR A 3 -6.79 21.81 -64.22
C TYR A 3 -7.02 20.65 -63.26
N ASP A 4 -5.97 19.88 -62.96
CA ASP A 4 -5.95 18.99 -61.80
C ASP A 4 -5.84 19.86 -60.54
N TYR A 5 -6.98 20.31 -60.03
CA TYR A 5 -7.08 20.83 -58.66
C TYR A 5 -6.97 19.64 -57.70
N GLU A 6 -5.75 19.24 -57.35
CA GLU A 6 -5.51 18.49 -56.11
C GLU A 6 -5.71 19.46 -54.95
N ASP A 7 -6.97 19.64 -54.55
CA ASP A 7 -7.40 20.49 -53.42
C ASP A 7 -7.03 19.79 -52.10
N TYR A 8 -5.74 19.68 -51.80
CA TYR A 8 -5.30 19.30 -50.46
C TYR A 8 -5.55 20.48 -49.53
N TYR A 9 -6.52 20.35 -48.63
CA TYR A 9 -6.72 21.31 -47.55
C TYR A 9 -5.38 21.60 -46.84
N GLU A 10 -5.13 22.88 -46.54
CA GLU A 10 -3.98 23.29 -45.76
C GLU A 10 -3.99 22.58 -44.40
N GLU A 11 -2.85 22.02 -43.99
CA GLU A 11 -2.76 21.25 -42.74
C GLU A 11 -3.03 22.15 -41.53
N ASP A 12 -4.04 21.79 -40.73
CA ASP A 12 -4.35 22.49 -39.48
C ASP A 12 -3.49 21.93 -38.35
N CYS A 13 -2.32 22.56 -38.16
CA CYS A 13 -1.36 22.15 -37.15
C CYS A 13 -1.79 22.45 -35.70
N LEU A 14 -2.92 23.14 -35.47
CA LEU A 14 -3.41 23.57 -34.15
C LEU A 14 -2.36 24.31 -33.30
N GLY A 15 -1.43 25.03 -33.95
CA GLY A 15 -0.34 25.74 -33.28
C GLY A 15 0.83 24.86 -32.80
N MET A 16 0.83 23.55 -33.11
CA MET A 16 1.94 22.66 -32.75
C MET A 16 3.16 22.87 -33.66
N HIS A 17 4.35 22.80 -33.05
CA HIS A 17 5.62 22.89 -33.79
C HIS A 17 6.05 21.54 -34.32
N ILE A 18 6.64 21.54 -35.52
CA ILE A 18 7.12 20.35 -36.20
C ILE A 18 8.63 20.41 -36.36
N THR A 19 9.32 19.29 -36.14
CA THR A 19 10.75 19.16 -36.43
C THR A 19 11.01 17.93 -37.26
N SER A 20 11.58 18.12 -38.44
CA SER A 20 11.94 17.01 -39.32
C SER A 20 13.20 16.30 -38.83
N GLY A 21 13.23 14.98 -38.99
CA GLY A 21 14.35 14.13 -38.62
C GLY A 21 14.40 12.84 -39.42
N SER A 22 15.44 12.05 -39.17
CA SER A 22 15.55 10.70 -39.72
C SER A 22 16.17 9.77 -38.71
N VAL A 23 15.71 8.52 -38.69
CA VAL A 23 16.24 7.47 -37.82
C VAL A 23 16.47 6.20 -38.61
N LYS A 24 17.62 5.57 -38.39
CA LYS A 24 17.93 4.24 -38.91
C LYS A 24 17.58 3.20 -37.85
N LEU A 25 16.69 2.28 -38.19
CA LEU A 25 16.26 1.20 -37.31
C LEU A 25 16.69 -0.13 -37.90
N LYS A 26 17.46 -0.89 -37.12
CA LYS A 26 17.75 -2.29 -37.41
C LYS A 26 16.56 -3.13 -36.99
N LYS A 27 16.03 -3.93 -37.92
CA LYS A 27 14.86 -4.78 -37.66
C LYS A 27 15.18 -5.91 -36.69
N ASP A 28 14.13 -6.40 -36.04
CA ASP A 28 14.20 -7.55 -35.15
C ASP A 28 14.26 -8.89 -35.92
N GLU A 29 14.33 -10.00 -35.19
CA GLU A 29 14.35 -11.37 -35.74
C GLU A 29 13.09 -11.70 -36.57
N LYS A 30 11.99 -10.98 -36.38
CA LYS A 30 10.73 -11.13 -37.12
C LYS A 30 10.66 -10.18 -38.32
N ASN A 31 11.75 -9.49 -38.65
CA ASN A 31 11.84 -8.52 -39.73
C ASN A 31 10.85 -7.34 -39.57
N VAL A 32 10.50 -6.97 -38.33
CA VAL A 32 9.65 -5.81 -38.02
C VAL A 32 10.40 -4.76 -37.20
N ILE A 33 9.89 -3.53 -37.24
CA ILE A 33 10.39 -2.40 -36.45
C ILE A 33 9.53 -2.06 -35.22
N GLY A 34 8.31 -2.61 -35.16
CA GLY A 34 7.36 -2.44 -34.06
C GLY A 34 6.69 -1.07 -33.96
N ILE A 35 6.15 -0.57 -35.08
CA ILE A 35 5.22 0.57 -35.10
C ILE A 35 3.87 0.16 -35.73
N SER A 36 2.81 0.86 -35.34
CA SER A 36 1.51 0.85 -36.00
C SER A 36 1.29 2.18 -36.70
N ILE A 37 0.77 2.16 -37.93
CA ILE A 37 0.62 3.33 -38.81
C ILE A 37 -0.87 3.64 -39.01
N GLY A 38 -1.22 4.91 -38.89
CA GLY A 38 -2.56 5.47 -39.12
C GLY A 38 -2.54 6.61 -40.14
N GLY A 39 -3.72 7.09 -40.50
CA GLY A 39 -3.88 8.10 -41.56
C GLY A 39 -3.64 7.53 -42.96
N GLY A 40 -3.14 8.39 -43.84
CA GLY A 40 -2.91 8.11 -45.26
C GLY A 40 -4.15 8.23 -46.15
N SER A 41 -3.91 8.07 -47.46
CA SER A 41 -4.93 8.15 -48.51
C SER A 41 -6.05 7.11 -48.32
N PRO A 42 -7.31 7.43 -48.68
CA PRO A 42 -7.72 8.65 -49.41
C PRO A 42 -8.12 9.84 -48.52
N TYR A 43 -8.29 9.63 -47.22
CA TYR A 43 -8.96 10.62 -46.36
C TYR A 43 -8.01 11.52 -45.57
N CYS A 44 -6.75 11.14 -45.38
CA CYS A 44 -5.79 11.91 -44.59
C CYS A 44 -4.50 12.15 -45.37
N PRO A 45 -4.01 13.41 -45.47
CA PRO A 45 -2.80 13.73 -46.24
C PRO A 45 -1.52 13.20 -45.57
N CYS A 46 -1.57 12.97 -44.26
CA CYS A 46 -0.44 12.55 -43.44
C CYS A 46 -0.57 11.08 -43.02
N LEU A 47 0.57 10.40 -42.96
CA LEU A 47 0.71 9.11 -42.29
C LEU A 47 1.39 9.34 -40.95
N TYR A 48 0.87 8.77 -39.88
CA TYR A 48 1.44 8.98 -38.54
C TYR A 48 1.49 7.71 -37.72
N ILE A 49 2.36 7.70 -36.72
CA ILE A 49 2.57 6.56 -35.82
C ILE A 49 1.42 6.53 -34.81
N VAL A 50 0.59 5.48 -34.83
CA VAL A 50 -0.49 5.28 -33.85
C VAL A 50 0.05 4.70 -32.54
N GLN A 51 0.97 3.76 -32.66
CA GLN A 51 1.53 3.06 -31.52
C GLN A 51 2.95 2.59 -31.81
N ILE A 52 3.77 2.59 -30.77
CA ILE A 52 5.06 1.93 -30.74
C ILE A 52 4.93 0.72 -29.80
N PHE A 53 5.34 -0.46 -30.26
CA PHE A 53 5.26 -1.69 -29.49
C PHE A 53 6.47 -1.81 -28.56
N ASP A 54 6.25 -2.27 -27.32
CA ASP A 54 7.33 -2.42 -26.35
C ASP A 54 8.36 -3.45 -26.82
N ASN A 55 9.62 -3.26 -26.39
CA ASN A 55 10.76 -4.12 -26.75
C ASN A 55 11.02 -4.24 -28.27
N SER A 56 10.46 -3.34 -29.06
CA SER A 56 10.73 -3.26 -30.50
C SER A 56 11.92 -2.36 -30.82
N PRO A 57 12.52 -2.48 -32.03
CA PRO A 57 13.56 -1.56 -32.49
C PRO A 57 13.17 -0.08 -32.38
N ALA A 58 11.93 0.27 -32.74
CA ALA A 58 11.43 1.64 -32.62
C ALA A 58 11.38 2.10 -31.15
N SER A 59 10.87 1.26 -30.24
CA SER A 59 10.82 1.58 -28.81
C SER A 59 12.21 1.78 -28.20
N ILE A 60 13.19 0.96 -28.60
CA ILE A 60 14.56 1.03 -28.08
C ILE A 60 15.28 2.29 -28.58
N SER A 61 15.04 2.69 -29.83
CA SER A 61 15.62 3.91 -30.39
C SER A 61 15.20 5.18 -29.64
N THR A 62 14.01 5.18 -29.02
CA THR A 62 13.36 6.34 -28.37
C THR A 62 13.19 7.59 -29.25
N CYS A 63 13.53 7.49 -30.52
CA CYS A 63 13.56 8.62 -31.45
C CYS A 63 12.14 8.99 -31.92
N LEU A 64 11.38 7.95 -32.26
CA LEU A 64 10.00 8.01 -32.70
C LEU A 64 9.05 7.96 -31.51
N GLU A 65 7.92 8.65 -31.65
CA GLU A 65 6.84 8.69 -30.68
C GLU A 65 5.47 8.68 -31.38
N ALA A 66 4.42 8.28 -30.67
CA ALA A 66 3.06 8.20 -31.20
C ALA A 66 2.53 9.59 -31.57
N GLY A 67 2.05 9.75 -32.80
CA GLY A 67 1.64 11.03 -33.38
C GLY A 67 2.70 11.67 -34.28
N ASP A 68 3.93 11.16 -34.32
CA ASP A 68 4.93 11.60 -35.31
C ASP A 68 4.46 11.21 -36.72
N GLU A 69 4.66 12.11 -37.69
CA GLU A 69 4.33 11.86 -39.08
C GLU A 69 5.49 11.15 -39.78
N ILE A 70 5.15 10.20 -40.66
CA ILE A 70 6.08 9.48 -41.53
C ILE A 70 6.05 10.17 -42.90
N VAL A 71 7.17 10.81 -43.26
CA VAL A 71 7.30 11.52 -44.54
C VAL A 71 8.04 10.71 -45.60
N GLY A 72 8.88 9.76 -45.19
CA GLY A 72 9.64 8.92 -46.10
C GLY A 72 10.18 7.64 -45.49
N ILE A 73 10.41 6.64 -46.33
CA ILE A 73 11.05 5.36 -46.00
C ILE A 73 12.18 5.13 -46.99
N ASN A 74 13.43 5.06 -46.50
CA ASN A 74 14.62 4.98 -47.33
C ASN A 74 14.57 6.03 -48.47
N SER A 75 14.56 5.60 -49.73
CA SER A 75 14.53 6.48 -50.90
C SER A 75 13.12 6.87 -51.35
N TYR A 76 12.06 6.39 -50.68
CA TYR A 76 10.68 6.67 -51.04
C TYR A 76 10.09 7.81 -50.20
N ARG A 77 9.55 8.83 -50.86
CA ARG A 77 8.63 9.79 -50.23
C ARG A 77 7.24 9.17 -50.19
N VAL A 78 6.62 9.16 -49.01
CA VAL A 78 5.38 8.41 -48.77
C VAL A 78 4.18 9.28 -48.42
N LYS A 79 4.32 10.61 -48.48
CA LYS A 79 3.18 11.52 -48.31
C LYS A 79 2.10 11.23 -49.37
N GLY A 80 0.83 11.17 -48.95
CA GLY A 80 -0.30 10.80 -49.81
C GLY A 80 -0.46 9.30 -50.09
N TRP A 81 0.41 8.43 -49.57
CA TRP A 81 0.26 6.98 -49.73
C TRP A 81 -0.76 6.41 -48.75
N ASN A 82 -1.24 5.19 -49.00
CA ASN A 82 -2.06 4.50 -48.01
C ASN A 82 -1.19 3.76 -46.98
N LYS A 83 -1.73 3.57 -45.78
CA LYS A 83 -1.03 2.91 -44.67
C LYS A 83 -0.55 1.49 -45.00
N SER A 84 -1.28 0.77 -45.85
CA SER A 84 -0.96 -0.61 -46.24
C SER A 84 0.25 -0.69 -47.16
N GLU A 85 0.42 0.25 -48.08
CA GLU A 85 1.58 0.37 -48.98
C GLU A 85 2.85 0.68 -48.20
N VAL A 86 2.76 1.64 -47.27
CA VAL A 86 3.87 2.03 -46.39
C VAL A 86 4.30 0.85 -45.52
N ALA A 87 3.33 0.16 -44.89
CA ALA A 87 3.61 -1.06 -44.13
C ALA A 87 4.27 -2.15 -44.99
N ARG A 88 3.81 -2.33 -46.24
CA ARG A 88 4.37 -3.29 -47.19
C ARG A 88 5.81 -2.97 -47.56
N ILE A 89 6.14 -1.71 -47.88
CA ILE A 89 7.52 -1.30 -48.17
C ILE A 89 8.43 -1.54 -46.97
N ILE A 90 7.99 -1.15 -45.76
CA ILE A 90 8.78 -1.40 -44.55
C ILE A 90 9.04 -2.90 -44.41
N GLN A 91 8.06 -3.76 -44.64
CA GLN A 91 8.23 -5.21 -44.55
C GLN A 91 9.17 -5.78 -45.62
N MET A 92 9.14 -5.27 -46.86
CA MET A 92 9.99 -5.74 -47.96
C MET A 92 11.48 -5.42 -47.79
N ILE A 93 11.82 -4.37 -47.05
CA ILE A 93 13.23 -4.00 -46.81
C ILE A 93 13.86 -4.97 -45.81
N GLU A 94 14.97 -5.62 -46.15
CA GLU A 94 15.69 -6.51 -45.22
C GLU A 94 16.75 -5.74 -44.41
N GLY A 95 16.95 -6.15 -43.15
CA GLY A 95 18.00 -5.62 -42.29
C GLY A 95 17.66 -4.26 -41.67
N GLU A 96 18.01 -3.16 -42.36
CA GLU A 96 17.89 -1.80 -41.83
C GLU A 96 16.91 -0.94 -42.64
N VAL A 97 16.08 -0.18 -41.93
CA VAL A 97 15.16 0.78 -42.54
C VAL A 97 15.41 2.18 -41.97
N THR A 98 15.48 3.16 -42.86
CA THR A 98 15.57 4.59 -42.52
C THR A 98 14.18 5.19 -42.60
N ILE A 99 13.70 5.74 -41.49
CA ILE A 99 12.42 6.45 -41.43
C ILE A 99 12.72 7.93 -41.36
N TYR A 100 12.18 8.67 -42.32
CA TYR A 100 12.13 10.13 -42.28
C TYR A 100 10.80 10.52 -41.66
N TYR A 101 10.87 11.36 -40.61
CA TYR A 101 9.71 11.70 -39.82
C TYR A 101 9.63 13.20 -39.53
N ASN A 102 8.41 13.65 -39.28
CA ASN A 102 8.10 14.97 -38.75
C ASN A 102 7.61 14.80 -37.31
N LYS A 103 8.45 15.24 -36.37
CA LYS A 103 8.15 15.16 -34.94
C LYS A 103 7.18 16.24 -34.54
N VAL A 104 6.06 15.84 -33.94
CA VAL A 104 5.07 16.79 -33.41
C VAL A 104 5.38 17.09 -31.96
N HIS A 105 5.67 18.35 -31.66
CA HIS A 105 5.89 18.79 -30.29
C HIS A 105 4.55 19.11 -29.65
N VAL A 106 4.07 18.18 -28.84
CA VAL A 106 2.78 18.26 -28.16
C VAL A 106 2.97 18.79 -26.74
N ASN A 107 2.20 19.81 -26.37
CA ASN A 107 2.08 20.23 -24.98
C ASN A 107 1.11 19.30 -24.23
N LEU A 108 1.64 18.46 -23.33
CA LEU A 108 0.83 17.49 -22.57
C LEU A 108 -0.28 18.14 -21.73
N LYS A 109 -0.20 19.44 -21.42
CA LYS A 109 -1.27 20.17 -20.70
C LYS A 109 -2.49 20.41 -21.58
N GLU A 110 -2.29 20.70 -22.86
CA GLU A 110 -3.38 20.94 -23.82
C GLU A 110 -4.17 19.67 -24.13
N GLY A 111 -3.50 18.51 -24.10
CA GLY A 111 -4.16 17.20 -24.20
C GLY A 111 -5.05 16.84 -23.00
N LYS A 112 -4.94 17.55 -21.86
CA LYS A 112 -5.81 17.36 -20.68
C LYS A 112 -7.10 18.16 -20.80
N SER A 113 -7.90 17.85 -21.82
CA SER A 113 -9.18 18.50 -22.05
C SER A 113 -10.19 18.19 -20.93
N PHE A 114 -11.24 19.02 -20.81
CA PHE A 114 -12.34 18.79 -19.87
C PHE A 114 -12.99 17.41 -20.07
N ASP A 115 -13.07 16.96 -21.32
CA ASP A 115 -13.55 15.63 -21.69
C ASP A 115 -12.69 14.51 -21.07
N ILE A 116 -11.36 14.62 -21.12
CA ILE A 116 -10.45 13.67 -20.45
C ILE A 116 -10.65 13.69 -18.93
N VAL A 117 -10.86 14.87 -18.33
CA VAL A 117 -11.12 15.02 -16.90
C VAL A 117 -12.44 14.33 -16.51
N LEU A 118 -13.50 14.52 -17.29
CA LEU A 118 -14.79 13.85 -17.07
C LEU A 118 -14.68 12.33 -17.22
N LYS A 119 -13.95 11.84 -18.22
CA LYS A 119 -13.68 10.41 -18.39
C LYS A 119 -12.92 9.83 -17.19
N ASN A 120 -11.93 10.55 -16.66
CA ASN A 120 -11.20 10.13 -15.48
C ASN A 120 -12.11 10.10 -14.23
N LEU A 121 -12.94 11.13 -14.04
CA LEU A 121 -13.93 11.15 -12.97
C LEU A 121 -14.90 9.97 -13.06
N LYS A 122 -15.40 9.66 -14.27
CA LYS A 122 -16.25 8.49 -14.51
C LYS A 122 -15.56 7.21 -14.05
N HIS A 123 -14.29 7.00 -14.43
CA HIS A 123 -13.54 5.81 -14.01
C HIS A 123 -13.40 5.70 -12.49
N ARG A 124 -13.13 6.82 -11.80
CA ARG A 124 -13.04 6.88 -10.33
C ARG A 124 -14.37 6.57 -9.62
N LEU A 125 -15.49 7.03 -10.18
CA LEU A 125 -16.81 6.75 -9.61
C LEU A 125 -17.16 5.27 -9.76
N ILE A 126 -16.92 4.69 -10.94
CA ILE A 126 -17.24 3.29 -11.24
C ILE A 126 -16.44 2.31 -10.37
N GLU A 127 -15.19 2.65 -10.03
CA GLU A 127 -14.34 1.82 -9.16
C GLU A 127 -15.01 1.51 -7.82
N ASN A 128 -15.66 2.51 -7.21
CA ASN A 128 -16.28 2.39 -5.89
C ASN A 128 -17.74 1.90 -5.93
N MET A 129 -18.27 1.59 -7.12
CA MET A 129 -19.65 1.13 -7.29
C MET A 129 -19.74 -0.40 -7.38
N SER A 130 -20.87 -0.96 -6.94
CA SER A 130 -21.20 -2.38 -7.19
C SER A 130 -21.49 -2.64 -8.67
N SER A 131 -21.37 -3.89 -9.14
CA SER A 131 -21.67 -4.22 -10.55
C SER A 131 -23.11 -3.84 -10.90
N ASN A 132 -24.06 -4.29 -10.09
CA ASN A 132 -25.48 -4.04 -10.29
C ASN A 132 -25.82 -2.54 -10.36
N THR A 133 -25.19 -1.72 -9.51
CA THR A 133 -25.41 -0.26 -9.51
C THR A 133 -24.87 0.39 -10.78
N ALA A 134 -23.68 0.00 -11.22
CA ALA A 134 -23.09 0.56 -12.43
C ALA A 134 -23.84 0.13 -13.69
N ASP A 135 -24.29 -1.12 -13.75
CA ASP A 135 -25.08 -1.65 -14.87
C ASP A 135 -26.45 -0.94 -14.94
N ALA A 136 -27.09 -0.69 -13.79
CA ALA A 136 -28.32 0.10 -13.72
C ALA A 136 -28.16 1.56 -14.20
N LEU A 137 -26.94 2.11 -14.08
CA LEU A 137 -26.59 3.45 -14.58
C LEU A 137 -26.02 3.44 -16.01
N GLY A 138 -25.95 2.28 -16.67
CA GLY A 138 -25.39 2.14 -18.01
C GLY A 138 -23.88 2.40 -18.10
N LEU A 139 -23.15 2.32 -16.98
CA LEU A 139 -21.72 2.61 -16.90
C LEU A 139 -20.89 1.37 -17.22
N SER A 140 -20.30 1.32 -18.42
CA SER A 140 -19.44 0.21 -18.86
C SER A 140 -18.20 0.00 -17.98
N ARG A 141 -17.97 -1.24 -17.51
CA ARG A 141 -16.89 -1.61 -16.57
C ARG A 141 -15.81 -2.57 -17.08
N ALA A 142 -15.94 -3.12 -18.29
CA ALA A 142 -15.17 -4.29 -18.74
C ALA A 142 -13.63 -4.17 -18.61
N ILE A 143 -13.07 -2.96 -18.62
CA ILE A 143 -11.62 -2.71 -18.52
C ILE A 143 -11.20 -2.34 -17.07
N LEU A 144 -12.16 -1.98 -16.21
CA LEU A 144 -11.90 -1.46 -14.86
C LEU A 144 -11.94 -2.56 -13.78
N CYS A 145 -12.82 -3.55 -13.94
CA CYS A 145 -13.00 -4.63 -12.97
C CYS A 145 -11.98 -5.74 -13.16
N ASN A 146 -11.58 -6.38 -12.05
CA ASN A 146 -10.58 -7.46 -11.99
C ASN A 146 -9.12 -7.04 -12.00
N ASP A 147 -8.80 -5.94 -11.31
CA ASP A 147 -7.42 -5.62 -11.00
C ASP A 147 -6.89 -6.54 -9.88
N SER A 148 -5.96 -7.44 -10.21
CA SER A 148 -5.39 -8.37 -9.24
C SER A 148 -4.57 -7.66 -8.15
N LEU A 149 -4.00 -6.48 -8.44
CA LEU A 149 -3.21 -5.73 -7.47
C LEU A 149 -4.11 -5.08 -6.42
N VAL A 150 -5.29 -4.60 -6.84
CA VAL A 150 -6.30 -4.06 -5.92
C VAL A 150 -6.86 -5.19 -5.04
N LYS A 151 -7.23 -6.33 -5.63
CA LYS A 151 -7.71 -7.49 -4.86
C LYS A 151 -6.69 -7.94 -3.81
N LYS A 152 -5.40 -8.03 -4.18
CA LYS A 152 -4.33 -8.39 -3.24
C LYS A 152 -4.17 -7.36 -2.11
N MET A 153 -4.38 -6.07 -2.41
CA MET A 153 -4.39 -5.02 -1.37
C MET A 153 -5.59 -5.17 -0.43
N ASP A 154 -6.78 -5.47 -0.96
CA ASP A 154 -8.00 -5.68 -0.17
C ASP A 154 -7.84 -6.88 0.78
N GLU A 155 -7.28 -7.99 0.28
CA GLU A 155 -6.94 -9.18 1.10
C GLU A 155 -6.00 -8.82 2.26
N MET A 156 -4.97 -8.00 2.02
CA MET A 156 -4.07 -7.54 3.08
C MET A 156 -4.76 -6.63 4.11
N GLU A 157 -5.75 -5.85 3.69
CA GLU A 157 -6.55 -5.00 4.58
C GLU A 157 -7.53 -5.84 5.44
N GLU A 158 -8.11 -6.91 4.89
CA GLU A 158 -8.88 -7.88 5.68
C GLU A 158 -8.02 -8.57 6.75
N VAL A 159 -6.82 -9.00 6.36
CA VAL A 159 -5.87 -9.62 7.29
C VAL A 159 -5.39 -8.63 8.37
N SER A 160 -5.30 -7.34 8.05
CA SER A 160 -5.06 -6.26 9.02
C SER A 160 -6.09 -6.23 10.16
N SER A 161 -7.37 -6.51 9.84
CA SER A 161 -8.44 -6.59 10.84
C SER A 161 -8.17 -7.71 11.85
N GLN A 162 -7.68 -8.87 11.38
CA GLN A 162 -7.31 -9.98 12.24
C GLN A 162 -6.15 -9.58 13.19
N TYR A 163 -5.16 -8.82 12.69
CA TYR A 163 -4.07 -8.30 13.55
C TYR A 163 -4.54 -7.33 14.61
N ASN A 164 -5.48 -6.44 14.28
CA ASN A 164 -6.08 -5.56 15.27
C ASN A 164 -6.78 -6.36 16.36
N GLY A 165 -7.51 -7.41 15.98
CA GLY A 165 -8.10 -8.37 16.92
C GLY A 165 -7.06 -9.01 17.82
N LEU A 166 -6.00 -9.58 17.25
CA LEU A 166 -4.91 -10.24 18.00
C LEU A 166 -4.22 -9.28 18.98
N MET A 167 -3.89 -8.06 18.53
CA MET A 167 -3.28 -7.04 19.37
C MET A 167 -4.19 -6.68 20.55
N HIS A 168 -5.48 -6.43 20.28
CA HIS A 168 -6.45 -6.09 21.32
C HIS A 168 -6.58 -7.18 22.39
N HIS A 169 -6.68 -8.44 21.96
CA HIS A 169 -6.77 -9.58 22.89
C HIS A 169 -5.47 -9.75 23.69
N THR A 170 -4.31 -9.57 23.06
CA THR A 170 -3.02 -9.63 23.75
C THR A 170 -2.88 -8.50 24.77
N GLU A 171 -3.28 -7.27 24.43
CA GLU A 171 -3.28 -6.15 25.38
C GLU A 171 -4.18 -6.44 26.59
N LYS A 172 -5.37 -6.99 26.38
CA LYS A 172 -6.28 -7.38 27.47
C LYS A 172 -5.67 -8.49 28.35
N TYR A 173 -5.10 -9.52 27.73
CA TYR A 173 -4.38 -10.59 28.42
C TYR A 173 -3.25 -10.03 29.30
N LEU A 174 -2.41 -9.14 28.76
CA LEU A 174 -1.30 -8.55 29.50
C LEU A 174 -1.76 -7.67 30.67
N ARG A 175 -2.90 -6.97 30.55
CA ARG A 175 -3.50 -6.24 31.68
C ARG A 175 -3.93 -7.17 32.80
N SER A 176 -4.61 -8.27 32.48
CA SER A 176 -4.98 -9.28 33.48
C SER A 176 -3.76 -9.96 34.09
N PHE A 177 -2.75 -10.25 33.28
CA PHE A 177 -1.51 -10.89 33.74
C PHE A 177 -0.68 -9.97 34.62
N TYR A 178 -0.71 -8.66 34.38
CA TYR A 178 -0.12 -7.66 35.27
C TYR A 178 -0.72 -7.74 36.69
N ALA A 179 -2.04 -7.86 36.80
CA ALA A 179 -2.70 -8.04 38.10
C ALA A 179 -2.20 -9.30 38.81
N VAL A 180 -2.05 -10.43 38.10
CA VAL A 180 -1.48 -11.67 38.66
C VAL A 180 -0.04 -11.46 39.15
N ALA A 181 0.80 -10.77 38.37
CA ALA A 181 2.18 -10.49 38.76
C ALA A 181 2.26 -9.61 40.01
N VAL A 182 1.38 -8.60 40.13
CA VAL A 182 1.25 -7.76 41.33
C VAL A 182 0.79 -8.60 42.52
N SER A 183 -0.23 -9.44 42.35
CA SER A 183 -0.70 -10.32 43.44
C SER A 183 0.39 -11.28 43.94
N HIS A 184 1.23 -11.82 43.05
CA HIS A 184 2.39 -12.60 43.46
C HIS A 184 3.38 -11.78 44.27
N LYS A 185 3.64 -10.53 43.88
CA LYS A 185 4.54 -9.63 44.61
C LYS A 185 4.00 -9.34 46.03
N ASP A 186 2.72 -9.02 46.14
CA ASP A 186 2.06 -8.69 47.41
C ASP A 186 2.01 -9.90 48.34
N LEU A 187 1.60 -11.06 47.82
CA LEU A 187 1.62 -12.32 48.56
C LEU A 187 3.02 -12.65 49.06
N GLY A 188 4.03 -12.41 48.22
CA GLY A 188 5.43 -12.59 48.57
C GLY A 188 5.86 -11.74 49.78
N TYR A 189 5.52 -10.45 49.77
CA TYR A 189 5.83 -9.56 50.90
C TYR A 189 5.11 -9.96 52.18
N ILE A 190 3.81 -10.27 52.10
CA ILE A 190 3.01 -10.69 53.26
C ILE A 190 3.61 -11.98 53.88
N MET A 191 3.96 -12.96 53.05
CA MET A 191 4.56 -14.22 53.54
C MET A 191 5.94 -13.97 54.19
N SER A 192 6.77 -13.13 53.59
CA SER A 192 8.05 -12.75 54.21
C SER A 192 7.88 -12.00 55.54
N GLU A 193 6.86 -11.13 55.65
CA GLU A 193 6.53 -10.44 56.91
C GLU A 193 6.05 -11.42 58.00
N ILE A 194 5.18 -12.37 57.64
CA ILE A 194 4.73 -13.45 58.55
C ILE A 194 5.94 -14.26 59.02
N GLY A 195 6.81 -14.68 58.09
CA GLY A 195 8.03 -15.41 58.42
C GLY A 195 8.89 -14.68 59.44
N ASN A 196 9.12 -13.38 59.26
CA ASN A 196 9.91 -12.56 60.18
C ASN A 196 9.30 -12.44 61.60
N ARG A 197 7.97 -12.58 61.73
CA ARG A 197 7.26 -12.50 63.02
C ARG A 197 7.02 -13.85 63.68
N GLU A 198 7.16 -14.94 62.93
CA GLU A 198 6.88 -16.29 63.41
C GLU A 198 7.93 -16.77 64.42
N ILE A 199 7.47 -17.39 65.50
CA ILE A 199 8.28 -17.86 66.62
C ILE A 199 8.86 -19.25 66.30
N GLN A 200 8.06 -20.11 65.66
CA GLN A 200 8.50 -21.46 65.30
C GLN A 200 9.53 -21.40 64.15
N PRO A 201 10.77 -21.88 64.34
CA PRO A 201 11.84 -21.75 63.35
C PRO A 201 11.54 -22.41 61.99
N ASN A 202 10.84 -23.55 62.02
CA ASN A 202 10.44 -24.28 60.80
C ASN A 202 9.40 -23.47 60.00
N ALA A 203 8.40 -22.91 60.67
CA ALA A 203 7.36 -22.12 60.03
C ALA A 203 7.93 -20.79 59.50
N ARG A 204 8.80 -20.11 60.27
CA ARG A 204 9.56 -18.94 59.81
C ARG A 204 10.28 -19.21 58.48
N THR A 205 11.06 -20.29 58.43
CA THR A 205 11.86 -20.65 57.25
C THR A 205 10.96 -20.98 56.06
N ALA A 206 9.81 -21.60 56.29
CA ALA A 206 8.84 -21.87 55.24
C ALA A 206 8.23 -20.60 54.67
N PHE A 207 7.68 -19.74 55.53
CA PHE A 207 7.04 -18.49 55.12
C PHE A 207 8.01 -17.57 54.37
N SER A 208 9.25 -17.42 54.84
CA SER A 208 10.27 -16.64 54.11
C SER A 208 10.59 -17.23 52.74
N LYS A 209 10.79 -18.55 52.63
CA LYS A 209 11.06 -19.21 51.34
C LYS A 209 9.87 -19.10 50.37
N PHE A 210 8.64 -19.26 50.85
CA PHE A 210 7.44 -19.05 50.04
C PHE A 210 7.31 -17.59 49.59
N GLY A 211 7.64 -16.65 50.47
CA GLY A 211 7.70 -15.23 50.16
C GLY A 211 8.65 -14.95 49.00
N ASP A 212 9.89 -15.44 49.09
CA ASP A 212 10.91 -15.29 48.06
C ASP A 212 10.48 -15.90 46.71
N VAL A 213 9.89 -17.10 46.73
CA VAL A 213 9.36 -17.77 45.52
C VAL A 213 8.31 -16.91 44.82
N HIS A 214 7.36 -16.35 45.56
CA HIS A 214 6.32 -15.50 44.99
C HIS A 214 6.85 -14.16 44.47
N ILE A 215 7.83 -13.56 45.16
CA ILE A 215 8.54 -12.37 44.65
C ILE A 215 9.24 -12.70 43.33
N ASP A 216 9.92 -13.84 43.22
CA ASP A 216 10.61 -14.23 41.99
C ASP A 216 9.64 -14.57 40.85
N MET A 217 8.50 -15.19 41.15
CA MET A 217 7.41 -15.37 40.18
C MET A 217 6.91 -14.02 39.66
N SER A 218 6.78 -12.99 40.51
CA SER A 218 6.40 -11.64 40.06
C SER A 218 7.42 -11.05 39.08
N LYS A 219 8.73 -11.20 39.35
CA LYS A 219 9.81 -10.72 38.47
C LYS A 219 9.77 -11.41 37.11
N LEU A 220 9.55 -12.73 37.09
CA LEU A 220 9.35 -13.48 35.85
C LEU A 220 8.11 -12.98 35.10
N GLY A 221 7.03 -12.68 35.82
CA GLY A 221 5.79 -12.14 35.25
C GLY A 221 5.99 -10.77 34.60
N PHE A 222 6.68 -9.83 35.25
CA PHE A 222 7.01 -8.53 34.65
C PHE A 222 7.94 -8.67 33.42
N SER A 223 8.88 -9.62 33.44
CA SER A 223 9.74 -9.92 32.29
C SER A 223 8.92 -10.44 31.09
N HIS A 224 7.96 -11.33 31.34
CA HIS A 224 7.02 -11.82 30.34
C HIS A 224 6.22 -10.67 29.72
N ILE A 225 5.62 -9.80 30.54
CA ILE A 225 4.84 -8.64 30.07
C ILE A 225 5.68 -7.73 29.17
N LYS A 226 6.92 -7.41 29.57
CA LYS A 226 7.81 -6.56 28.78
C LYS A 226 8.10 -7.15 27.40
N LYS A 227 8.41 -8.44 27.31
CA LYS A 227 8.68 -9.13 26.04
C LYS A 227 7.44 -9.19 25.16
N SER A 228 6.29 -9.53 25.74
CA SER A 228 5.02 -9.61 25.01
C SER A 228 4.53 -8.24 24.53
N LYS A 229 4.86 -7.14 25.23
CA LYS A 229 4.56 -5.77 24.79
C LYS A 229 5.32 -5.38 23.52
N MET A 230 6.57 -5.81 23.35
CA MET A 230 7.34 -5.52 22.13
C MET A 230 6.69 -6.11 20.88
N MET A 231 6.11 -7.31 21.00
CA MET A 231 5.35 -7.94 19.91
C MET A 231 4.20 -7.06 19.41
N ILE A 232 3.46 -6.44 20.34
CA ILE A 232 2.33 -5.56 20.02
C ILE A 232 2.83 -4.31 19.28
N THR A 233 3.96 -3.73 19.69
CA THR A 233 4.55 -2.56 19.02
C THR A 233 4.93 -2.86 17.57
N ASP A 234 5.51 -4.04 17.31
CA ASP A 234 5.88 -4.47 15.97
C ASP A 234 4.64 -4.64 15.07
N LEU A 235 3.62 -5.36 15.56
CA LEU A 235 2.34 -5.54 14.85
C LEU A 235 1.64 -4.20 14.59
N LYS A 236 1.67 -3.28 15.56
CA LYS A 236 1.10 -1.94 15.44
C LYS A 236 1.80 -1.14 14.34
N THR A 237 3.12 -1.29 14.20
CA THR A 237 3.90 -0.66 13.13
C THR A 237 3.50 -1.20 11.76
N TYR A 238 3.34 -2.52 11.62
CA TYR A 238 2.89 -3.14 10.38
C TYR A 238 1.49 -2.63 9.97
N VAL A 239 0.53 -2.67 10.88
CA VAL A 239 -0.86 -2.26 10.63
C VAL A 239 -1.00 -0.76 10.37
N ASN A 240 -0.37 0.10 11.18
CA ASN A 240 -0.60 1.54 11.12
C ASN A 240 0.35 2.29 10.18
N LYS A 241 1.46 1.68 9.75
CA LYS A 241 2.42 2.33 8.84
C LYS A 241 2.54 1.60 7.51
N ALA A 242 2.86 0.30 7.52
CA ALA A 242 3.20 -0.43 6.29
C ALA A 242 2.00 -0.63 5.35
N ILE A 243 0.84 -1.01 5.91
CA ILE A 243 -0.39 -1.20 5.13
C ILE A 243 -0.89 0.14 4.52
N PRO A 244 -1.06 1.23 5.30
CA PRO A 244 -1.46 2.53 4.74
C PRO A 244 -0.52 3.09 3.68
N ASP A 245 0.80 2.93 3.87
CA ASP A 245 1.80 3.36 2.90
C ASP A 245 1.70 2.57 1.58
N THR A 246 1.41 1.27 1.65
CA THR A 246 1.18 0.44 0.46
C THR A 246 -0.15 0.80 -0.22
N LYS A 247 -1.21 1.04 0.55
CA LYS A 247 -2.51 1.52 0.06
C LYS A 247 -2.36 2.85 -0.69
N LEU A 248 -1.52 3.77 -0.20
CA LEU A 248 -1.23 5.03 -0.89
C LEU A 248 -0.56 4.80 -2.25
N THR A 249 0.37 3.84 -2.35
CA THR A 249 0.99 3.49 -3.63
C THR A 249 -0.03 2.88 -4.61
N VAL A 250 -0.91 2.00 -4.14
CA VAL A 250 -2.02 1.44 -4.95
C VAL A 250 -2.94 2.57 -5.45
N LYS A 251 -3.26 3.54 -4.59
CA LYS A 251 -4.08 4.71 -4.99
C LYS A 251 -3.42 5.55 -6.10
N LYS A 252 -2.10 5.78 -6.02
CA LYS A 252 -1.34 6.49 -7.07
C LYS A 252 -1.34 5.71 -8.39
N TYR A 253 -1.21 4.38 -8.31
CA TYR A 253 -1.32 3.50 -9.46
C TYR A 253 -2.70 3.59 -10.13
N LEU A 254 -3.78 3.53 -9.35
CA LEU A 254 -5.14 3.64 -9.87
C LEU A 254 -5.39 4.98 -10.55
N GLN A 255 -4.87 6.08 -9.99
CA GLN A 255 -4.93 7.39 -10.63
C GLN A 255 -4.26 7.39 -12.00
N ALA A 256 -3.06 6.81 -12.11
CA ALA A 256 -2.35 6.69 -13.39
C ALA A 256 -3.09 5.77 -14.37
N LYS A 257 -3.67 4.66 -13.89
CA LYS A 257 -4.51 3.74 -14.67
C LYS A 257 -5.72 4.48 -15.27
N PHE A 258 -6.47 5.22 -14.46
CA PHE A 258 -7.66 5.93 -14.94
C PHE A 258 -7.32 7.04 -15.92
N GLU A 259 -6.22 7.77 -15.72
CA GLU A 259 -5.75 8.75 -16.69
C GLU A 259 -5.39 8.09 -18.03
N TYR A 260 -4.63 7.00 -18.01
CA TYR A 260 -4.30 6.23 -19.22
C TYR A 260 -5.56 5.69 -19.94
N LEU A 261 -6.50 5.11 -19.19
CA LEU A 261 -7.75 4.60 -19.75
C LEU A 261 -8.64 5.70 -20.34
N SER A 262 -8.60 6.90 -19.77
CA SER A 262 -9.35 8.06 -20.30
C SER A 262 -8.87 8.42 -21.71
N TYR A 263 -7.55 8.42 -21.95
CA TYR A 263 -7.00 8.62 -23.28
C TYR A 263 -7.32 7.47 -24.24
N CYS A 264 -7.28 6.21 -23.77
CA CYS A 264 -7.66 5.05 -24.59
C CYS A 264 -9.12 5.15 -25.04
N LEU A 265 -10.01 5.56 -24.15
CA LEU A 265 -11.41 5.75 -24.46
C LEU A 265 -11.61 6.89 -25.46
N LYS A 266 -10.93 8.02 -25.28
CA LYS A 266 -11.00 9.15 -26.23
C LYS A 266 -10.54 8.75 -27.63
N ILE A 267 -9.43 8.02 -27.74
CA ILE A 267 -8.93 7.52 -29.03
C ILE A 267 -9.96 6.61 -29.69
N LYS A 268 -10.53 5.66 -28.93
CA LYS A 268 -11.57 4.78 -29.45
C LYS A 268 -12.79 5.55 -29.95
N GLU A 269 -13.27 6.54 -29.19
CA GLU A 269 -14.38 7.40 -29.63
C GLU A 269 -14.04 8.15 -30.92
N MET A 270 -12.83 8.68 -31.06
CA MET A 270 -12.39 9.36 -32.28
C MET A 270 -12.22 8.41 -33.47
N ASP A 271 -11.79 7.16 -33.23
CA ASP A 271 -11.69 6.11 -34.25
C ASP A 271 -13.07 5.68 -34.73
N ASP A 272 -13.99 5.43 -33.80
CA ASP A 272 -15.38 5.04 -34.09
C ASP A 272 -16.11 6.16 -34.86
N GLU A 273 -15.91 7.42 -34.47
CA GLU A 273 -16.44 8.58 -35.18
C GLU A 273 -15.88 8.66 -36.62
N SER A 274 -14.56 8.57 -36.79
CA SER A 274 -13.94 8.58 -38.12
C SER A 274 -14.43 7.42 -38.99
N ALA A 275 -14.64 6.23 -38.42
CA ALA A 275 -15.17 5.08 -39.16
C ALA A 275 -16.61 5.31 -39.64
N ASN A 276 -17.47 5.90 -38.81
CA ASN A 276 -18.86 6.21 -39.16
C ASN A 276 -18.96 7.23 -40.29
N PHE A 277 -18.18 8.31 -40.21
CA PHE A 277 -18.14 9.37 -41.24
C PHE A 277 -17.55 8.86 -42.57
N ASN A 278 -16.53 8.00 -42.50
CA ASN A 278 -16.00 7.34 -43.69
C ASN A 278 -17.03 6.40 -44.34
N ALA A 279 -17.90 5.74 -43.57
CA ALA A 279 -18.93 4.85 -44.10
C ALA A 279 -19.98 5.61 -44.93
N ILE A 280 -20.27 6.86 -44.57
CA ILE A 280 -21.17 7.76 -45.35
C ILE A 280 -20.43 8.57 -46.41
N ARG A 281 -19.12 8.36 -46.60
CA ARG A 281 -18.24 9.06 -47.55
C ARG A 281 -18.12 10.57 -47.32
N GLU A 282 -18.30 11.02 -46.08
CA GLU A 282 -18.09 12.40 -45.66
C GLU A 282 -16.98 12.40 -44.61
N PRO A 283 -15.70 12.36 -45.00
CA PRO A 283 -14.59 12.38 -44.04
C PRO A 283 -14.65 13.64 -43.17
N LEU A 284 -14.18 13.52 -41.93
CA LEU A 284 -14.15 14.64 -41.00
C LEU A 284 -13.08 15.65 -41.42
N TYR A 285 -13.38 16.95 -41.32
CA TYR A 285 -12.42 18.04 -41.54
C TYR A 285 -11.09 17.81 -40.81
N ARG A 286 -11.12 17.41 -39.53
CA ARG A 286 -9.90 17.12 -38.75
C ARG A 286 -9.01 16.06 -39.40
N VAL A 287 -9.60 15.07 -40.08
CA VAL A 287 -8.86 13.98 -40.73
C VAL A 287 -8.25 14.47 -42.04
N GLU A 288 -9.03 15.23 -42.82
CA GLU A 288 -8.62 15.84 -44.08
C GLU A 288 -7.46 16.85 -43.90
N THR A 289 -7.38 17.50 -42.74
CA THR A 289 -6.32 18.47 -42.41
C THR A 289 -5.14 17.89 -41.61
N GLY A 290 -4.98 16.57 -41.60
CA GLY A 290 -3.79 15.90 -41.03
C GLY A 290 -3.94 15.35 -39.59
N ASN A 291 -5.13 15.46 -39.00
CA ASN A 291 -5.55 14.83 -37.75
C ASN A 291 -4.67 15.15 -36.53
N TYR A 292 -4.23 16.40 -36.43
CA TYR A 292 -3.32 16.88 -35.39
C TYR A 292 -3.86 16.73 -33.96
N GLU A 293 -5.17 16.95 -33.73
CA GLU A 293 -5.79 16.70 -32.41
C GLU A 293 -5.64 15.24 -31.97
N TYR A 294 -5.95 14.30 -32.87
CA TYR A 294 -5.80 12.87 -32.60
C TYR A 294 -4.35 12.50 -32.32
N ARG A 295 -3.40 13.05 -33.09
CA ARG A 295 -1.95 12.85 -32.90
C ARG A 295 -1.48 13.37 -31.54
N MET A 296 -2.01 14.50 -31.08
CA MET A 296 -1.79 14.99 -29.71
C MET A 296 -2.30 13.99 -28.66
N ILE A 297 -3.53 13.49 -28.81
CA ILE A 297 -4.10 12.51 -27.87
C ILE A 297 -3.29 11.19 -27.88
N LEU A 298 -2.78 10.76 -29.03
CA LEU A 298 -1.87 9.60 -29.13
C LEU A 298 -0.59 9.80 -28.30
N ARG A 299 0.03 10.98 -28.37
CA ARG A 299 1.21 11.34 -27.56
C ARG A 299 0.88 11.32 -26.07
N CYS A 300 -0.23 11.94 -25.67
CA CYS A 300 -0.70 11.94 -24.28
C CYS A 300 -0.96 10.52 -23.77
N ARG A 301 -1.59 9.65 -24.58
CA ARG A 301 -1.79 8.23 -24.26
C ARG A 301 -0.45 7.52 -24.05
N GLN A 302 0.53 7.71 -24.95
CA GLN A 302 1.84 7.07 -24.83
C GLN A 302 2.53 7.47 -23.52
N HIS A 303 2.52 8.76 -23.18
CA HIS A 303 3.08 9.25 -21.93
C HIS A 303 2.34 8.67 -20.71
N ALA A 304 1.01 8.72 -20.70
CA ALA A 304 0.20 8.17 -19.61
C ALA A 304 0.41 6.66 -19.44
N ARG A 305 0.60 5.91 -20.54
CA ARG A 305 0.91 4.47 -20.51
C ARG A 305 2.22 4.17 -19.80
N LYS A 306 3.26 4.98 -20.05
CA LYS A 306 4.56 4.84 -19.39
C LYS A 306 4.43 5.04 -17.88
N VAL A 307 3.80 6.14 -17.47
CA VAL A 307 3.55 6.45 -16.04
C VAL A 307 2.73 5.34 -15.38
N PHE A 308 1.67 4.86 -16.05
CA PHE A 308 0.86 3.73 -15.57
C PHE A 308 1.68 2.46 -15.39
N SER A 309 2.51 2.10 -16.38
CA SER A 309 3.36 0.91 -16.34
C SER A 309 4.38 0.99 -15.19
N ASP A 310 5.03 2.14 -15.02
CA ASP A 310 6.00 2.36 -13.95
C ASP A 310 5.33 2.22 -12.58
N LYS A 311 4.16 2.84 -12.38
CA LYS A 311 3.39 2.73 -11.12
C LYS A 311 2.87 1.31 -10.88
N ARG A 312 2.54 0.56 -11.93
CA ARG A 312 2.15 -0.84 -11.82
C ARG A 312 3.29 -1.70 -11.27
N ASN A 313 4.51 -1.49 -11.78
CA ASN A 313 5.70 -2.17 -11.31
C ASN A 313 6.01 -1.79 -9.84
N ASP A 314 5.90 -0.50 -9.48
CA ASP A 314 6.05 -0.03 -8.09
C ASP A 314 5.10 -0.77 -7.14
N VAL A 315 3.81 -0.88 -7.50
CA VAL A 315 2.80 -1.59 -6.69
C VAL A 315 3.11 -3.08 -6.59
N MET A 316 3.51 -3.72 -7.70
CA MET A 316 3.82 -5.15 -7.73
C MET A 316 4.94 -5.48 -6.74
N VAL A 317 6.06 -4.77 -6.81
CA VAL A 317 7.20 -4.96 -5.92
C VAL A 317 6.80 -4.66 -4.47
N LYS A 318 6.07 -3.56 -4.23
CA LYS A 318 5.70 -3.15 -2.87
C LYS A 318 4.74 -4.14 -2.20
N LEU A 319 3.75 -4.67 -2.94
CA LEU A 319 2.86 -5.70 -2.44
C LEU A 319 3.62 -7.00 -2.17
N GLU A 320 4.56 -7.40 -3.02
CA GLU A 320 5.37 -8.59 -2.78
C GLU A 320 6.25 -8.46 -1.52
N LEU A 321 6.89 -7.31 -1.32
CA LEU A 321 7.65 -7.03 -0.10
C LEU A 321 6.77 -7.04 1.16
N LEU A 322 5.57 -6.47 1.07
CA LEU A 322 4.62 -6.45 2.20
C LEU A 322 4.16 -7.88 2.55
N ASP A 323 3.88 -8.70 1.54
CA ASP A 323 3.44 -10.10 1.68
C ASP A 323 4.53 -10.98 2.30
N GLN A 324 5.78 -10.86 1.83
CA GLN A 324 6.92 -11.59 2.41
C GLN A 324 7.15 -11.20 3.87
N LYS A 325 7.11 -9.90 4.17
CA LYS A 325 7.26 -9.39 5.52
C LYS A 325 6.14 -9.88 6.44
N HIS A 326 4.90 -9.84 5.95
CA HIS A 326 3.71 -10.29 6.67
C HIS A 326 3.83 -11.73 7.18
N VAL A 327 4.20 -12.67 6.31
CA VAL A 327 4.31 -14.10 6.68
C VAL A 327 5.41 -14.32 7.72
N GLN A 328 6.58 -13.73 7.50
CA GLN A 328 7.73 -13.89 8.40
C GLN A 328 7.49 -13.25 9.77
N ASP A 329 7.01 -12.01 9.79
CA ASP A 329 6.82 -11.26 11.03
C ASP A 329 5.75 -11.91 11.89
N THR A 330 4.65 -12.38 11.30
CA THR A 330 3.51 -12.91 12.08
C THR A 330 3.84 -14.18 12.83
N ALA A 331 4.43 -15.16 12.13
CA ALA A 331 4.83 -16.41 12.74
C ALA A 331 5.89 -16.16 13.83
N ALA A 332 6.85 -15.28 13.57
CA ALA A 332 7.88 -14.90 14.53
C ALA A 332 7.29 -14.20 15.77
N GLN A 333 6.33 -13.29 15.58
CA GLN A 333 5.67 -12.58 16.67
C GLN A 333 4.84 -13.52 17.55
N LEU A 334 4.04 -14.41 16.95
CA LEU A 334 3.27 -15.42 17.69
C LEU A 334 4.18 -16.38 18.46
N LEU A 335 5.28 -16.82 17.83
CA LEU A 335 6.27 -17.67 18.49
C LEU A 335 6.89 -16.96 19.70
N LYS A 336 7.27 -15.68 19.58
CA LYS A 336 7.79 -14.88 20.70
C LYS A 336 6.81 -14.82 21.87
N LEU A 337 5.51 -14.68 21.60
CA LEU A 337 4.48 -14.69 22.65
C LEU A 337 4.44 -16.05 23.36
N VAL A 338 4.32 -17.14 22.60
CA VAL A 338 4.23 -18.50 23.16
C VAL A 338 5.51 -18.85 23.94
N GLU A 339 6.68 -18.56 23.41
CA GLU A 339 7.95 -18.75 24.11
C GLU A 339 8.03 -17.93 25.40
N SER A 340 7.53 -16.70 25.38
CA SER A 340 7.50 -15.84 26.57
C SER A 340 6.61 -16.44 27.66
N ILE A 341 5.46 -17.00 27.28
CA ILE A 341 4.54 -17.70 28.21
C ILE A 341 5.20 -18.98 28.74
N ALA A 342 5.81 -19.79 27.86
CA ALA A 342 6.49 -21.03 28.25
C ALA A 342 7.63 -20.76 29.24
N LYS A 343 8.51 -19.78 28.94
CA LYS A 343 9.62 -19.38 29.81
C LYS A 343 9.13 -18.91 31.18
N TYR A 344 8.02 -18.18 31.24
CA TYR A 344 7.39 -17.80 32.52
C TYR A 344 6.96 -19.04 33.31
N ASN A 345 6.16 -19.92 32.71
CA ASN A 345 5.62 -21.10 33.38
C ASN A 345 6.72 -22.08 33.83
N GLU A 346 7.72 -22.33 32.99
CA GLU A 346 8.88 -23.15 33.35
C GLU A 346 9.66 -22.55 34.53
N GLY A 347 9.84 -21.22 34.54
CA GLY A 347 10.47 -20.52 35.65
C GLY A 347 9.68 -20.66 36.94
N CYS A 348 8.35 -20.50 36.89
CA CYS A 348 7.47 -20.74 38.04
C CYS A 348 7.56 -22.18 38.56
N VAL A 349 7.53 -23.17 37.67
CA VAL A 349 7.68 -24.60 38.05
C VAL A 349 9.04 -24.85 38.70
N LYS A 350 10.12 -24.27 38.19
CA LYS A 350 11.46 -24.38 38.79
C LYS A 350 11.49 -23.78 40.21
N ASN A 351 10.92 -22.59 40.39
CA ASN A 351 10.87 -21.94 41.70
C ASN A 351 10.05 -22.77 42.72
N LEU A 352 8.92 -23.34 42.29
CA LEU A 352 8.05 -24.18 43.14
C LEU A 352 8.64 -25.56 43.46
N LYS A 353 9.41 -26.18 42.56
CA LYS A 353 10.06 -27.48 42.82
C LYS A 353 11.13 -27.41 43.93
N GLY A 354 11.71 -26.22 44.18
CA GLY A 354 12.67 -25.99 45.25
C GLY A 354 12.08 -25.99 46.66
N THR A 355 10.75 -25.85 46.77
CA THR A 355 10.04 -25.74 48.06
C THR A 355 9.35 -27.05 48.45
N LYS A 356 10.01 -27.86 49.30
CA LYS A 356 9.43 -29.09 49.92
C LYS A 356 8.82 -28.86 51.31
N LEU A 357 8.51 -27.62 51.69
CA LEU A 357 8.17 -27.26 53.08
C LEU A 357 6.69 -27.44 53.47
N PHE A 358 5.87 -28.11 52.64
CA PHE A 358 4.47 -28.39 52.95
C PHE A 358 4.22 -29.91 53.12
N PRO A 359 3.39 -30.35 54.09
CA PRO A 359 2.54 -29.53 54.97
C PRO A 359 3.29 -28.87 56.13
N LEU A 360 3.00 -27.58 56.39
CA LEU A 360 3.43 -26.89 57.60
C LEU A 360 2.64 -27.43 58.80
N GLU A 361 3.30 -28.13 59.71
CA GLU A 361 2.74 -28.40 61.04
C GLU A 361 2.93 -27.14 61.90
N ILE A 362 1.89 -26.31 61.94
CA ILE A 362 1.79 -25.15 62.85
C ILE A 362 1.19 -25.68 64.16
N ASP A 363 2.00 -25.76 65.20
CA ASP A 363 1.53 -26.19 66.52
C ASP A 363 0.89 -25.01 67.26
N ILE A 364 -0.41 -24.83 67.03
CA ILE A 364 -1.23 -23.71 67.55
C ILE A 364 -1.20 -23.68 69.09
N THR A 365 -0.97 -24.82 69.74
CA THR A 365 -1.03 -24.95 71.20
C THR A 365 0.09 -24.22 71.95
N ARG A 366 1.26 -24.02 71.32
CA ARG A 366 2.40 -23.31 71.94
C ARG A 366 2.38 -21.79 71.76
N CYS A 367 1.73 -21.28 70.72
CA CYS A 367 1.72 -19.84 70.42
C CYS A 367 0.59 -19.07 71.12
N SER A 368 -0.55 -19.72 71.45
CA SER A 368 -1.72 -19.02 72.00
C SER A 368 -1.63 -18.61 73.48
N PHE A 369 -0.68 -19.15 74.27
CA PHE A 369 -0.69 -18.97 75.74
C PHE A 369 0.50 -18.20 76.34
N SER A 370 1.46 -17.73 75.54
CA SER A 370 2.64 -17.01 76.07
C SER A 370 2.53 -15.47 76.04
N LYS A 371 1.44 -14.90 75.47
CA LYS A 371 1.23 -13.44 75.38
C LYS A 371 -0.02 -12.91 76.09
N SER A 372 -0.71 -13.70 76.91
CA SER A 372 -1.77 -13.19 77.77
C SER A 372 -1.19 -12.68 79.10
N ASN A 373 -0.51 -11.53 79.07
CA ASN A 373 -0.39 -10.62 80.22
C ASN A 373 0.31 -9.32 79.81
N SER A 374 -0.43 -8.43 79.16
CA SER A 374 -0.50 -6.99 79.46
C SER A 374 -1.06 -6.28 78.22
N PHE A 375 -2.25 -5.70 78.35
CA PHE A 375 -2.74 -4.47 77.74
C PHE A 375 -4.26 -4.43 77.90
N THR A 376 -4.68 -4.00 79.08
CA THR A 376 -5.86 -3.13 79.23
C THR A 376 -5.55 -1.85 78.42
N THR A 377 -6.44 -1.19 77.68
CA THR A 377 -7.75 -0.68 78.06
C THR A 377 -8.43 0.01 76.85
N LYS A 378 -9.77 0.10 76.91
CA LYS A 378 -10.68 1.11 76.31
C LYS A 378 -11.10 0.95 74.85
N LEU A 379 -12.29 0.36 74.70
CA LEU A 379 -13.28 0.73 73.69
C LEU A 379 -13.64 2.22 73.83
N ALA A 380 -13.71 2.92 72.70
CA ALA A 380 -14.53 4.11 72.53
C ALA A 380 -15.18 4.03 71.14
N ASP A 381 -16.50 3.90 71.14
CA ASP A 381 -17.37 4.07 69.96
C ASP A 381 -17.16 5.46 69.33
N LYS A 382 -17.14 5.49 68.00
CA LYS A 382 -17.66 6.61 67.19
C LYS A 382 -17.89 6.19 65.73
N ASP A 383 -19.17 6.09 65.43
CA ASP A 383 -19.90 6.45 64.20
C ASP A 383 -19.48 5.88 62.83
N GLU A 384 -20.47 5.22 62.23
CA GLU A 384 -20.60 4.96 60.80
C GLU A 384 -20.47 6.25 59.98
N THR A 385 -19.67 6.24 58.92
CA THR A 385 -20.06 6.80 57.61
C THR A 385 -19.08 6.44 56.49
N GLN A 386 -19.68 5.95 55.41
CA GLN A 386 -19.26 6.03 54.00
C GLN A 386 -17.98 5.31 53.53
N SER A 387 -18.25 4.19 52.86
CA SER A 387 -17.44 3.59 51.81
C SER A 387 -16.98 4.65 50.78
N ASN A 388 -15.70 5.01 50.81
CA ASN A 388 -15.08 5.78 49.74
C ASN A 388 -14.36 4.85 48.78
N SER A 389 -14.93 4.76 47.59
CA SER A 389 -14.43 4.12 46.38
C SER A 389 -13.29 4.93 45.76
N ASP A 390 -12.17 5.10 46.47
CA ASP A 390 -11.01 5.85 45.99
C ASP A 390 -9.72 5.02 46.07
N SER A 391 -9.60 4.04 45.18
CA SER A 391 -8.31 3.47 44.78
C SER A 391 -8.19 3.26 43.26
N MET A 392 -9.04 3.95 42.49
CA MET A 392 -9.09 3.90 41.02
C MET A 392 -8.59 5.19 40.35
N SER A 393 -7.89 6.08 41.07
CA SER A 393 -7.53 7.42 40.60
C SER A 393 -6.01 7.67 40.42
N SER A 394 -5.12 6.75 40.79
CA SER A 394 -3.67 6.92 40.54
C SER A 394 -3.20 6.40 39.17
N MET A 395 -4.13 6.10 38.25
CA MET A 395 -3.82 5.54 36.94
C MET A 395 -3.68 6.64 35.87
N GLU A 396 -2.76 7.58 36.06
CA GLU A 396 -2.10 8.22 34.91
C GLU A 396 -1.17 7.19 34.23
N PRO A 397 -0.97 7.27 32.90
CA PRO A 397 -0.65 6.11 32.11
C PRO A 397 0.76 5.62 32.40
N LEU A 398 0.86 4.50 33.13
CA LEU A 398 2.07 3.66 33.20
C LEU A 398 2.48 3.10 31.82
N PHE A 399 1.77 3.47 30.75
CA PHE A 399 2.17 3.24 29.37
C PHE A 399 3.28 4.19 28.88
N ASP A 400 3.51 5.34 29.53
CA ASP A 400 4.52 6.35 29.12
C ASP A 400 5.83 6.32 29.92
N VAL A 401 5.94 5.55 31.01
CA VAL A 401 7.10 5.65 31.92
C VAL A 401 8.27 4.70 31.55
N ILE A 402 8.16 3.91 30.48
CA ILE A 402 9.28 3.05 30.01
C ILE A 402 9.41 3.07 28.47
N GLY A 403 9.42 4.26 27.89
CA GLY A 403 9.73 4.50 26.47
C GLY A 403 10.23 5.93 26.27
N GLU A 404 11.41 6.07 25.69
CA GLU A 404 12.10 7.34 25.43
C GLU A 404 11.19 8.36 24.71
N LYS A 405 11.20 9.61 25.19
CA LYS A 405 10.80 10.78 24.41
C LYS A 405 11.71 10.89 23.20
N GLN A 406 11.22 10.53 22.01
CA GLN A 406 11.73 11.12 20.78
C GLN A 406 10.73 12.18 20.32
N ASN A 407 11.13 13.44 20.49
CA ASN A 407 10.45 14.61 19.95
C ASN A 407 10.38 14.49 18.42
N TYR A 408 9.16 14.48 17.88
CA TYR A 408 8.89 14.99 16.54
C TYR A 408 8.08 16.29 16.72
N ASP A 409 8.80 17.41 16.79
CA ASP A 409 8.19 18.73 16.68
C ASP A 409 7.67 18.92 15.26
N SER A 410 6.38 19.20 15.16
CA SER A 410 5.68 19.52 13.92
C SER A 410 5.14 20.93 14.02
N THR A 411 6.00 21.96 13.96
CA THR A 411 5.59 23.33 13.58
C THR A 411 6.80 24.25 13.44
N THR A 412 7.13 24.60 12.19
CA THR A 412 7.62 25.93 11.81
C THR A 412 7.43 26.11 10.31
N LEU A 413 6.26 26.63 9.95
CA LEU A 413 6.14 27.58 8.85
C LEU A 413 6.75 28.90 9.36
N ILE A 414 7.69 29.49 8.62
CA ILE A 414 7.85 30.93 8.39
C ILE A 414 8.85 31.09 7.22
N ASP A 415 8.46 31.99 6.32
CA ASP A 415 9.19 32.53 5.18
C ASP A 415 10.66 32.93 5.47
N THR A 416 11.49 32.86 4.43
CA THR A 416 12.22 34.03 3.91
C THR A 416 13.00 33.70 2.63
N SER A 417 12.86 34.59 1.64
CA SER A 417 13.66 34.79 0.41
C SER A 417 13.49 33.83 -0.76
#